data_AF-A0A4Y5T4L7-F1
#
_entry.id   AF-A0A4Y5T4L7-F1
#
_cell.length_a   1.000
_cell.length_b   1.000
_cell.length_c   1.000
_cell.angle_alpha   90.00
_cell.angle_beta   90.00
_cell.angle_gamma   90.00
#
_symmetry.space_group_name_H-M   'P 1'
#
loop_
_entity.id
_entity.type
_entity.pdbx_description
1 polymer ?
#
loop_
_entity_poly.entity_id
_entity_poly.type
_entity_poly.pdbx_seq_one_letter_code
_entity_poly.pdbx_strand_id
1 'polypeptide(L)'
;MKDNLKEIFLNELKNNKDTPKQEIIKLAEEYGIDFKPREAKSKIIDKLVAAGEFDTIFNKFEKFGYIPTWTIADFYGVNTERIDQLHKIGAIKEIPVKREYYSRSSKSYYTVNTYPVSVLEYSREELEEAYNQTYGQEGFKFRIETNSKDEVEILINELRKLFKIEKTPQIYERRNEGYNTYFTVKLLNNSEFEQNKFLSEIESLKNKNKETEEYYRDVLSGIYKKFNVDSRMDLMRVSREYLELKEKSKKNSRGAGRKPRFTEEEKNIIRAQRKEGKTIKELATLNNCSFGVIHKILHE
;
A
#
# COMPACT_ATOMS: atom_id res chain seq x y z
N MET A 1 -1.59 39.41 15.89
CA MET A 1 -1.36 37.97 15.65
C MET A 1 -2.71 37.26 15.68
N LYS A 2 -3.03 36.41 14.69
CA LYS A 2 -4.31 35.67 14.63
C LYS A 2 -4.42 34.75 15.87
N ASP A 3 -5.58 34.70 16.53
CA ASP A 3 -5.75 33.93 17.79
C ASP A 3 -5.42 32.44 17.61
N ASN A 4 -5.71 31.87 16.44
CA ASN A 4 -5.35 30.48 16.11
C ASN A 4 -3.83 30.24 16.12
N LEU A 5 -3.02 31.23 15.72
CA LEU A 5 -1.56 31.09 15.73
C LEU A 5 -1.04 31.05 17.16
N LYS A 6 -1.61 31.89 18.05
CA LYS A 6 -1.28 31.89 19.48
C LYS A 6 -1.57 30.53 20.10
N GLU A 7 -2.72 29.95 19.80
CA GLU A 7 -3.12 28.64 20.31
C GLU A 7 -2.18 27.52 19.83
N ILE A 8 -1.89 27.48 18.53
CA ILE A 8 -0.99 26.47 17.94
C ILE A 8 0.40 26.57 18.57
N PHE A 9 0.97 27.78 18.64
CA PHE A 9 2.27 28.01 19.24
C PHE A 9 2.30 27.57 20.71
N LEU A 10 1.31 27.94 21.51
CA LEU A 10 1.25 27.56 22.92
C LEU A 10 1.10 26.05 23.09
N ASN A 11 0.28 25.39 22.27
CA ASN A 11 0.11 23.95 22.32
C ASN A 11 1.41 23.21 22.02
N GLU A 12 2.15 23.64 20.99
CA GLU A 12 3.47 23.07 20.71
C GLU A 12 4.48 23.38 21.82
N LEU A 13 4.54 24.62 22.31
CA LEU A 13 5.46 25.01 23.38
C LEU A 13 5.23 24.19 24.67
N LYS A 14 3.97 23.92 25.01
CA LYS A 14 3.59 23.10 26.18
C LYS A 14 4.04 21.65 26.04
N ASN A 15 3.94 21.08 24.84
CA ASN A 15 4.18 19.66 24.59
C ASN A 15 5.61 19.34 24.12
N ASN A 16 6.34 20.32 23.60
CA ASN A 16 7.68 20.15 23.05
C ASN A 16 8.69 19.77 24.16
N LYS A 17 9.40 18.67 23.98
CA LYS A 17 10.44 18.22 24.92
C LYS A 17 11.70 19.09 24.88
N ASP A 18 11.96 19.74 23.75
CA ASP A 18 13.17 20.52 23.50
C ASP A 18 13.13 21.88 24.20
N THR A 19 11.94 22.36 24.58
CA THR A 19 11.80 23.62 25.30
C THR A 19 12.30 23.47 26.74
N PRO A 20 13.34 24.21 27.16
CA PRO A 20 13.89 24.10 28.50
C PRO A 20 12.91 24.61 29.55
N LYS A 21 12.38 23.70 30.40
CA LYS A 21 11.47 24.07 31.50
C LYS A 21 12.09 25.14 32.42
N GLN A 22 13.41 25.09 32.63
CA GLN A 22 14.13 26.04 33.48
C GLN A 22 14.07 27.48 32.95
N GLU A 23 14.07 27.67 31.62
CA GLU A 23 13.94 29.00 31.04
C GLU A 23 12.53 29.56 31.23
N ILE A 24 11.50 28.71 31.17
CA ILE A 24 10.11 29.09 31.46
C ILE A 24 9.94 29.46 32.94
N ILE A 25 10.58 28.73 33.85
CA ILE A 25 10.60 29.04 35.28
C ILE A 25 11.25 30.41 35.52
N LYS A 26 12.43 30.67 34.95
CA LYS A 26 13.09 31.98 35.05
C LYS A 26 12.20 33.11 34.54
N LEU A 27 11.52 32.89 33.40
CA LEU A 27 10.57 33.88 32.90
C LEU A 27 9.39 34.09 33.87
N ALA A 28 8.84 33.03 34.45
CA ALA A 28 7.78 33.16 35.46
C ALA A 28 8.23 33.96 36.69
N GLU A 29 9.46 33.73 37.16
CA GLU A 29 10.06 34.49 38.27
C GLU A 29 10.30 35.97 37.91
N GLU A 30 10.83 36.25 36.70
CA GLU A 30 11.04 37.61 36.17
C GLU A 30 9.75 38.45 36.21
N TYR A 31 8.59 37.82 35.96
CA TYR A 31 7.28 38.46 35.92
C TYR A 31 6.45 38.25 37.19
N GLY A 32 7.04 37.74 38.27
CA GLY A 32 6.39 37.60 39.57
C GLY A 32 5.22 36.59 39.59
N ILE A 33 5.24 35.60 38.71
CA ILE A 33 4.22 34.55 38.64
C ILE A 33 4.47 33.50 39.72
N ASP A 34 3.49 33.26 40.59
CA ASP A 34 3.58 32.22 41.61
C ASP A 34 3.34 30.81 41.03
N PHE A 35 4.22 29.86 41.37
CA PHE A 35 4.10 28.46 40.95
C PHE A 35 4.68 27.48 41.98
N LYS A 36 4.17 26.25 41.97
CA LYS A 36 4.63 25.19 42.89
C LYS A 36 5.98 24.62 42.43
N PRO A 37 6.88 24.17 43.33
CA PRO A 37 8.22 23.63 42.98
C PRO A 37 8.22 22.47 41.96
N ARG A 38 7.13 21.70 41.87
CA ARG A 38 6.96 20.59 40.92
C ARG A 38 5.84 20.82 39.89
N GLU A 39 5.43 22.07 39.70
CA GLU A 39 4.37 22.41 38.75
C GLU A 39 4.77 22.05 37.32
N ALA A 40 3.82 21.54 36.54
CA ALA A 40 4.06 21.13 35.16
C ALA A 40 4.38 22.36 34.29
N LYS A 41 5.28 22.18 33.31
CA LYS A 41 5.66 23.25 32.36
C LYS A 41 4.44 23.93 31.74
N SER A 42 3.44 23.14 31.32
CA SER A 42 2.22 23.64 30.71
C SER A 42 1.43 24.59 31.62
N LYS A 43 1.31 24.26 32.91
CA LYS A 43 0.60 25.10 33.88
C LYS A 43 1.30 26.43 34.16
N ILE A 44 2.64 26.44 34.13
CA ILE A 44 3.41 27.68 34.28
C ILE A 44 3.19 28.58 33.06
N ILE A 45 3.19 28.00 31.85
CA ILE A 45 2.85 28.73 30.62
C ILE A 45 1.41 29.30 30.71
N ASP A 46 0.44 28.51 31.17
CA ASP A 46 -0.96 28.97 31.30
C ASP A 46 -1.08 30.21 32.22
N LYS A 47 -0.34 30.23 33.33
CA LYS A 47 -0.32 31.37 34.26
C LYS A 47 0.32 32.61 33.64
N LEU A 48 1.43 32.45 32.91
CA LEU A 48 2.07 33.54 32.17
C LEU A 48 1.13 34.13 31.12
N VAL A 49 0.42 33.28 30.37
CA VAL A 49 -0.58 33.72 29.38
C VAL A 49 -1.74 34.45 30.06
N ALA A 50 -2.24 33.94 31.19
CA ALA A 50 -3.30 34.59 31.96
C ALA A 50 -2.89 35.96 32.54
N ALA A 51 -1.59 36.17 32.77
CA ALA A 51 -1.03 37.46 33.17
C ALA A 51 -0.84 38.44 32.00
N GLY A 52 -1.14 38.04 30.76
CA GLY A 52 -1.00 38.89 29.57
C GLY A 52 0.37 38.80 28.88
N GLU A 53 1.27 37.93 29.35
CA GLU A 53 2.68 37.86 28.89
C GLU A 53 2.89 37.01 27.63
N PHE A 54 1.88 36.93 26.75
CA PHE A 54 1.97 36.11 25.55
C PHE A 54 3.10 36.57 24.62
N ASP A 55 3.19 37.87 24.33
CA ASP A 55 4.18 38.39 23.37
C ASP A 55 5.61 38.16 23.88
N THR A 56 5.80 38.28 25.20
CA THR A 56 7.06 37.94 25.88
C THR A 56 7.41 36.46 25.72
N ILE A 57 6.45 35.56 25.94
CA ILE A 57 6.64 34.12 25.73
C ILE A 57 6.98 33.83 24.27
N PHE A 58 6.23 34.42 23.33
CA PHE A 58 6.45 34.24 21.90
C PHE A 58 7.87 34.66 21.54
N ASN A 59 8.26 35.91 21.81
CA ASN A 59 9.59 36.42 21.46
C ASN A 59 10.74 35.61 22.08
N LYS A 60 10.59 35.11 23.31
CA LYS A 60 11.66 34.35 24.01
C LYS A 60 11.75 32.90 23.51
N PHE A 61 10.62 32.29 23.14
CA PHE A 61 10.54 30.86 22.87
C PHE A 61 10.15 30.47 21.44
N GLU A 62 9.95 31.43 20.53
CA GLU A 62 9.59 31.20 19.13
C GLU A 62 10.52 30.19 18.45
N LYS A 63 11.83 30.28 18.71
CA LYS A 63 12.87 29.36 18.19
C LYS A 63 12.65 27.89 18.55
N PHE A 64 11.83 27.60 19.56
CA PHE A 64 11.46 26.24 19.95
C PHE A 64 10.08 25.82 19.42
N GLY A 65 9.31 26.75 18.87
CA GLY A 65 8.00 26.50 18.26
C GLY A 65 8.15 25.85 16.89
N TYR A 66 8.33 24.54 16.87
CA TYR A 66 8.29 23.74 15.65
C TYR A 66 6.97 23.01 15.57
N ILE A 67 6.28 23.18 14.45
CA ILE A 67 4.92 22.72 14.23
C ILE A 67 4.96 21.58 13.20
N PRO A 68 4.30 20.45 13.46
CA PRO A 68 4.28 19.34 12.52
C PRO A 68 3.46 19.64 11.27
N THR A 69 3.86 19.05 10.14
CA THR A 69 3.24 19.31 8.83
C THR A 69 1.72 19.19 8.82
N TRP A 70 1.11 18.24 9.54
CA TRP A 70 -0.36 18.12 9.59
C TRP A 70 -1.03 19.32 10.23
N THR A 71 -0.43 19.93 11.25
CA THR A 71 -1.00 21.10 11.93
C THR A 71 -0.94 22.33 11.02
N ILE A 72 0.12 22.44 10.21
CA ILE A 72 0.24 23.47 9.18
C ILE A 72 -0.80 23.25 8.08
N ALA A 73 -0.96 22.01 7.64
CA ALA A 73 -1.95 21.62 6.63
C ALA A 73 -3.38 21.95 7.09
N ASP A 74 -3.73 21.58 8.33
CA ASP A 74 -5.02 21.89 8.96
C ASP A 74 -5.23 23.42 9.07
N PHE A 75 -4.20 24.17 9.47
CA PHE A 75 -4.27 25.64 9.57
C PHE A 75 -4.57 26.30 8.21
N TYR A 76 -3.97 25.81 7.13
CA TYR A 76 -4.21 26.33 5.79
C TYR A 76 -5.40 25.69 5.07
N GLY A 77 -6.01 24.65 5.64
CA GLY A 77 -7.12 23.92 5.01
C GLY A 77 -6.70 23.11 3.78
N VAL A 78 -5.48 22.57 3.80
CA VAL A 78 -4.90 21.77 2.72
C VAL A 78 -4.42 20.42 3.24
N ASN A 79 -3.98 19.52 2.36
CA ASN A 79 -3.37 18.26 2.78
C ASN A 79 -1.87 18.42 3.10
N THR A 80 -1.29 17.45 3.81
CA THR A 80 0.12 17.45 4.19
C THR A 80 1.04 17.46 2.98
N GLU A 81 0.65 16.78 1.91
CA GLU A 81 1.40 16.73 0.66
C GLU A 81 1.56 18.14 0.07
N ARG A 82 0.52 18.96 0.09
CA ARG A 82 0.55 20.33 -0.45
C ARG A 82 1.55 21.21 0.29
N ILE A 83 1.72 21.04 1.59
CA ILE A 83 2.75 21.75 2.37
C ILE A 83 4.15 21.34 1.89
N ASP A 84 4.41 20.05 1.73
CA ASP A 84 5.70 19.57 1.23
C ASP A 84 5.98 20.08 -0.19
N GLN A 85 4.95 20.21 -1.03
CA GLN A 85 5.08 20.78 -2.37
C GLN A 85 5.39 22.28 -2.34
N LEU A 86 4.68 23.05 -1.51
CA LEU A 86 4.93 24.47 -1.31
C LEU A 86 6.37 24.73 -0.86
N HIS A 87 6.91 23.88 0.02
CA HIS A 87 8.32 23.92 0.38
C HIS A 87 9.24 23.55 -0.80
N LYS A 88 8.95 22.47 -1.55
CA LYS A 88 9.76 22.07 -2.73
C LYS A 88 9.85 23.14 -3.80
N ILE A 89 8.78 23.91 -4.03
CA ILE A 89 8.76 25.00 -5.01
C ILE A 89 9.31 26.33 -4.44
N GLY A 90 9.73 26.34 -3.17
CA GLY A 90 10.30 27.51 -2.50
C GLY A 90 9.28 28.56 -2.07
N ALA A 91 7.98 28.25 -2.11
CA ALA A 91 6.93 29.12 -1.59
C ALA A 91 6.99 29.20 -0.06
N ILE A 92 7.23 28.04 0.59
CA ILE A 92 7.63 27.98 2.00
C ILE A 92 9.16 27.91 2.04
N LYS A 93 9.79 28.91 2.65
CA LYS A 93 11.26 29.05 2.70
C LYS A 93 11.89 28.40 3.92
N GLU A 94 11.07 28.16 4.94
CA GLU A 94 11.44 27.53 6.19
C GLU A 94 11.97 26.12 5.95
N ILE A 95 13.16 25.83 6.48
CA ILE A 95 13.78 24.51 6.37
C ILE A 95 13.13 23.57 7.40
N PRO A 96 12.52 22.45 6.98
CA PRO A 96 11.92 21.50 7.90
C PRO A 96 12.97 20.74 8.71
N VAL A 97 12.63 20.47 9.97
CA VAL A 97 13.37 19.58 10.87
C VAL A 97 12.56 18.32 11.11
N LYS A 98 13.20 17.16 10.97
CA LYS A 98 12.56 15.87 11.24
C LYS A 98 12.47 15.61 12.75
N ARG A 99 11.28 15.28 13.25
CA ARG A 99 11.03 14.92 14.65
C ARG A 99 10.19 13.65 14.77
N GLU A 100 10.39 12.92 15.86
CA GLU A 100 9.66 11.68 16.14
C GLU A 100 8.38 11.95 16.95
N TYR A 101 7.28 11.37 16.49
CA TYR A 101 5.99 11.41 17.16
C TYR A 101 5.49 9.98 17.39
N TYR A 102 4.84 9.76 18.54
CA TYR A 102 4.24 8.47 18.86
C TYR A 102 2.79 8.42 18.34
N SER A 103 2.51 7.45 17.46
CA SER A 103 1.15 7.17 17.01
C SER A 103 0.49 6.17 17.95
N ARG A 104 -0.65 6.56 18.55
CA ARG A 104 -1.46 5.65 19.37
C ARG A 104 -2.14 4.56 18.53
N SER A 105 -2.50 4.89 17.30
CA SER A 105 -3.19 3.97 16.39
C SER A 105 -2.28 2.83 15.93
N SER A 106 -1.04 3.15 15.53
CA SER A 106 -0.06 2.14 15.11
C SER A 106 0.82 1.64 16.25
N LYS A 107 0.71 2.24 17.45
CA LYS A 107 1.54 1.98 18.63
C LYS A 107 3.05 2.07 18.33
N SER A 108 3.44 2.93 17.39
CA SER A 108 4.81 3.07 16.92
C SER A 108 5.23 4.54 16.83
N TYR A 109 6.54 4.78 16.91
CA TYR A 109 7.11 6.07 16.56
C TYR A 109 7.20 6.21 15.04
N TYR A 110 6.97 7.43 14.56
CA TYR A 110 7.13 7.81 13.16
C TYR A 110 7.76 9.20 13.08
N THR A 111 8.49 9.44 12.01
CA THR A 111 9.20 10.71 11.80
C THR A 111 8.38 11.62 10.90
N VAL A 112 8.37 12.91 11.25
CA VAL A 112 7.53 13.93 10.62
C VAL A 112 8.39 15.17 10.38
N ASN A 113 8.17 15.83 9.25
CA ASN A 113 8.69 17.18 9.06
C ASN A 113 7.98 18.15 10.02
N THR A 114 8.76 19.02 10.64
CA THR A 114 8.27 20.10 11.48
C THR A 114 8.91 21.39 11.02
N TYR A 115 8.16 22.49 11.05
CA TYR A 115 8.62 23.79 10.58
C TYR A 115 8.55 24.81 11.72
N PRO A 116 9.43 25.82 11.75
CA PRO A 116 9.28 26.91 12.71
C PRO A 116 7.93 27.61 12.53
N VAL A 117 7.42 28.20 13.61
CA VAL A 117 6.09 28.85 13.65
C VAL A 117 5.92 29.97 12.62
N SER A 118 7.01 30.58 12.16
CA SER A 118 7.02 31.57 11.06
C SER A 118 6.34 31.06 9.78
N VAL A 119 6.28 29.74 9.58
CA VAL A 119 5.53 29.11 8.46
C VAL A 119 4.04 29.45 8.47
N LEU A 120 3.49 29.93 9.59
CA LEU A 120 2.09 30.33 9.72
C LEU A 120 1.86 31.82 9.40
N GLU A 121 2.92 32.57 9.07
CA GLU A 121 2.84 34.00 8.72
C GLU A 121 2.43 34.23 7.27
N TYR A 122 2.62 33.25 6.38
CA TYR A 122 2.16 33.34 5.01
C TYR A 122 0.63 33.51 4.93
N SER A 123 0.18 34.27 3.93
CA SER A 123 -1.25 34.34 3.63
C SER A 123 -1.70 33.07 2.89
N ARG A 124 -2.98 32.69 3.06
CA ARG A 124 -3.54 31.57 2.31
C ARG A 124 -3.50 31.86 0.81
N GLU A 125 -3.78 33.10 0.46
CA GLU A 125 -3.83 33.60 -0.90
C GLU A 125 -2.44 33.52 -1.57
N GLU A 126 -1.38 33.92 -0.89
CA GLU A 126 0.01 33.82 -1.38
C GLU A 126 0.43 32.37 -1.66
N LEU A 127 0.14 31.46 -0.73
CA LEU A 127 0.47 30.05 -0.90
C LEU A 127 -0.36 29.40 -2.01
N GLU A 128 -1.65 29.74 -2.09
CA GLU A 128 -2.55 29.26 -3.14
C GLU A 128 -2.09 29.76 -4.52
N GLU A 129 -1.73 31.04 -4.63
CA GLU A 129 -1.21 31.63 -5.85
C GLU A 129 0.11 30.97 -6.27
N ALA A 130 1.09 30.83 -5.38
CA ALA A 130 2.37 30.18 -5.68
C ALA A 130 2.17 28.72 -6.14
N TYR A 131 1.25 28.00 -5.50
CA TYR A 131 0.89 26.65 -5.91
C TYR A 131 0.30 26.61 -7.32
N ASN A 132 -0.69 27.47 -7.60
CA ASN A 132 -1.38 27.50 -8.89
C ASN A 132 -0.48 28.04 -10.01
N GLN A 133 0.42 28.97 -9.70
CA GLN A 133 1.47 29.42 -10.62
C GLN A 133 2.49 28.32 -10.95
N THR A 134 2.59 27.25 -10.17
CA THR A 134 3.53 26.14 -10.49
C THR A 134 2.81 24.95 -11.11
N TYR A 135 1.68 24.54 -10.52
CA TYR A 135 0.96 23.32 -10.89
C TYR A 135 -0.32 23.59 -11.70
N GLY A 136 -0.83 24.82 -11.67
CA GLY A 136 -2.07 25.24 -12.34
C GLY A 136 -1.88 25.94 -13.69
N GLN A 137 -0.64 26.27 -14.10
CA GLN A 137 -0.36 26.92 -15.38
C GLN A 137 -0.81 26.10 -16.59
N GLU A 138 -0.88 26.71 -17.77
CA GLU A 138 -0.98 25.97 -19.02
C GLU A 138 0.24 25.05 -19.18
N GLY A 139 0.03 23.81 -19.61
CA GLY A 139 1.13 22.86 -19.71
C GLY A 139 2.14 23.25 -20.80
N PHE A 140 3.36 22.76 -20.66
CA PHE A 140 4.44 22.92 -21.63
C PHE A 140 4.18 22.05 -22.85
N LYS A 141 4.23 22.66 -24.04
CA LYS A 141 4.06 21.93 -25.31
C LYS A 141 5.41 21.36 -25.74
N PHE A 142 5.43 20.06 -26.00
CA PHE A 142 6.59 19.32 -26.51
C PHE A 142 6.29 18.73 -27.88
N ARG A 143 7.35 18.64 -28.69
CA ARG A 143 7.40 17.81 -29.90
C ARG A 143 8.59 16.87 -29.77
N ILE A 144 8.34 15.58 -29.90
CA ILE A 144 9.39 14.56 -29.99
C ILE A 144 9.37 13.93 -31.39
N GLU A 145 10.54 13.48 -31.82
CA GLU A 145 10.75 12.83 -33.11
C GLU A 145 11.22 11.39 -32.84
N THR A 146 10.54 10.40 -33.39
CA THR A 146 10.87 8.97 -33.24
C THR A 146 10.91 8.27 -34.58
N ASN A 147 11.56 7.11 -34.67
CA ASN A 147 11.64 6.34 -35.91
C ASN A 147 10.43 5.42 -36.09
N SER A 148 9.85 4.94 -34.98
CA SER A 148 8.71 4.03 -34.96
C SER A 148 7.59 4.53 -34.04
N LYS A 149 6.41 3.93 -34.19
CA LYS A 149 5.27 4.18 -33.31
C LYS A 149 5.49 3.57 -31.90
N ASP A 150 6.16 2.43 -31.83
CA ASP A 150 6.45 1.75 -30.56
C ASP A 150 7.40 2.60 -29.69
N GLU A 151 8.38 3.26 -30.31
CA GLU A 151 9.25 4.23 -29.61
C GLU A 151 8.46 5.37 -28.98
N VAL A 152 7.37 5.82 -29.61
CA VAL A 152 6.49 6.87 -29.04
C VAL A 152 5.86 6.38 -27.75
N GLU A 153 5.32 5.16 -27.73
CA GLU A 153 4.64 4.61 -26.55
C GLU A 153 5.62 4.46 -25.38
N ILE A 154 6.83 3.96 -25.64
CA ILE A 154 7.89 3.84 -24.63
C ILE A 154 8.24 5.21 -24.03
N LEU A 155 8.49 6.21 -24.88
CA LEU A 155 8.86 7.56 -24.44
C LEU A 155 7.74 8.24 -23.63
N ILE A 156 6.50 8.12 -24.11
CA ILE A 156 5.33 8.68 -23.42
C ILE A 156 5.17 8.02 -22.05
N ASN A 157 5.38 6.71 -21.93
CA ASN A 157 5.29 5.99 -20.66
C ASN A 157 6.38 6.40 -19.67
N GLU A 158 7.61 6.65 -20.12
CA GLU A 158 8.66 7.21 -19.26
C GLU A 158 8.32 8.64 -18.81
N LEU A 159 7.82 9.48 -19.71
CA LEU A 159 7.44 10.85 -19.39
C LEU A 159 6.27 10.92 -18.39
N ARG A 160 5.31 9.99 -18.45
CA ARG A 160 4.22 9.90 -17.47
C ARG A 160 4.70 9.68 -16.05
N LYS A 161 5.90 9.13 -15.84
CA LYS A 161 6.45 8.96 -14.48
C LYS A 161 6.86 10.30 -13.85
N LEU A 162 7.14 11.31 -14.66
CA LEU A 162 7.68 12.61 -14.23
C LEU A 162 6.71 13.77 -14.44
N PHE A 163 5.81 13.64 -15.42
CA PHE A 163 4.90 14.70 -15.83
C PHE A 163 3.47 14.20 -16.00
N LYS A 164 2.50 15.09 -15.80
CA LYS A 164 1.11 14.87 -16.22
C LYS A 164 0.97 15.23 -17.68
N ILE A 165 0.56 14.27 -18.51
CA ILE A 165 0.28 14.51 -19.92
C ILE A 165 -1.22 14.84 -20.06
N GLU A 166 -1.55 16.07 -20.44
CA GLU A 166 -2.94 16.59 -20.36
C GLU A 166 -3.89 16.00 -21.41
N LYS A 167 -3.36 15.64 -22.58
CA LYS A 167 -4.14 15.12 -23.71
C LYS A 167 -3.41 13.94 -24.32
N THR A 168 -4.15 13.07 -25.00
CA THR A 168 -3.56 12.02 -25.82
C THR A 168 -2.56 12.65 -26.81
N PRO A 169 -1.30 12.20 -26.82
CA PRO A 169 -0.31 12.70 -27.75
C PRO A 169 -0.79 12.57 -29.21
N GLN A 170 -0.61 13.62 -30.00
CA GLN A 170 -0.95 13.64 -31.42
C GLN A 170 0.26 13.19 -32.23
N ILE A 171 0.13 12.06 -32.91
CA ILE A 171 1.21 11.41 -33.66
C ILE A 171 0.98 11.64 -35.15
N TYR A 172 2.00 12.14 -35.84
CA TYR A 172 1.99 12.40 -37.28
C TYR A 172 3.17 11.71 -37.94
N GLU A 173 2.92 10.92 -38.99
CA GLU A 173 3.96 10.28 -39.78
C GLU A 173 4.67 11.30 -40.68
N ARG A 174 6.00 11.23 -40.73
CA ARG A 174 6.87 11.94 -41.67
C ARG A 174 7.18 11.01 -42.82
N ARG A 175 7.09 11.49 -44.05
CA ARG A 175 7.27 10.68 -45.29
C ARG A 175 8.61 9.94 -45.28
N ASN A 176 8.59 8.66 -44.89
CA ASN A 176 9.76 7.77 -44.76
C ASN A 176 10.84 8.25 -43.76
N GLU A 177 10.47 9.11 -42.80
CA GLU A 177 11.40 9.75 -41.85
C GLU A 177 10.96 9.57 -40.37
N GLY A 178 9.99 8.68 -40.10
CA GLY A 178 9.51 8.38 -38.75
C GLY A 178 8.27 9.19 -38.34
N TYR A 179 8.18 9.59 -37.07
CA TYR A 179 6.98 10.17 -36.47
C TYR A 179 7.29 11.43 -35.66
N ASN A 180 6.43 12.44 -35.79
CA ASN A 180 6.37 13.61 -34.91
C ASN A 180 5.24 13.42 -33.91
N THR A 181 5.54 13.51 -32.61
CA THR A 181 4.52 13.42 -31.57
C THR A 181 4.44 14.73 -30.79
N TYR A 182 3.25 15.34 -30.78
CA TYR A 182 2.96 16.59 -30.07
C TYR A 182 2.11 16.33 -28.84
N PHE A 183 2.50 16.87 -27.70
CA PHE A 183 1.78 16.71 -26.45
C PHE A 183 2.06 17.86 -25.49
N THR A 184 1.22 17.96 -24.47
CA THR A 184 1.31 18.99 -23.43
C THR A 184 1.53 18.32 -22.10
N VAL A 185 2.53 18.80 -21.35
CA VAL A 185 2.90 18.26 -20.05
C VAL A 185 2.79 19.30 -18.94
N LYS A 186 2.45 18.85 -17.74
CA LYS A 186 2.47 19.64 -16.52
C LYS A 186 3.37 18.99 -15.48
N LEU A 187 3.92 19.80 -14.60
CA LEU A 187 4.61 19.29 -13.41
C LEU A 187 3.63 18.47 -12.59
N LEU A 188 4.05 17.26 -12.19
CA LEU A 188 3.24 16.43 -11.32
C LEU A 188 3.16 17.08 -9.95
N ASN A 189 1.95 17.21 -9.45
CA ASN A 189 1.78 17.30 -8.01
C ASN A 189 1.86 15.91 -7.36
N ASN A 190 2.02 15.84 -6.04
CA ASN A 190 2.15 14.55 -5.33
C ASN A 190 0.92 13.63 -5.57
N SER A 191 -0.29 14.21 -5.68
CA SER A 191 -1.51 13.43 -5.98
C SER A 191 -1.45 12.79 -7.37
N GLU A 192 -1.04 13.56 -8.37
CA GLU A 192 -0.89 13.08 -9.75
C GLU A 192 0.26 12.09 -9.90
N PHE A 193 1.33 12.24 -9.12
CA PHE A 193 2.42 11.27 -9.09
C PHE A 193 1.96 9.89 -8.62
N GLU A 194 1.23 9.82 -7.50
CA GLU A 194 0.66 8.55 -7.02
C GLU A 194 -0.36 7.99 -8.02
N GLN A 195 -1.20 8.84 -8.63
CA GLN A 195 -2.12 8.40 -9.70
C GLN A 195 -1.37 7.76 -10.88
N ASN A 196 -0.30 8.40 -11.37
CA ASN A 196 0.48 7.87 -12.48
C ASN A 196 1.20 6.57 -12.11
N LYS A 197 1.73 6.47 -10.88
CA LYS A 197 2.31 5.23 -10.36
C LYS A 197 1.30 4.09 -10.36
N PHE A 198 0.08 4.33 -9.88
CA PHE A 198 -0.99 3.33 -9.92
C PHE A 198 -1.39 2.96 -11.35
N LEU A 199 -1.46 3.92 -12.27
CA LEU A 199 -1.74 3.65 -13.68
C LEU A 199 -0.66 2.75 -14.32
N SER A 200 0.62 3.02 -14.07
CA SER A 200 1.72 2.18 -14.55
C SER A 200 1.66 0.76 -13.97
N GLU A 201 1.29 0.62 -12.70
CA GLU A 201 1.10 -0.69 -12.06
C GLU A 201 -0.08 -1.46 -12.70
N ILE A 202 -1.21 -0.77 -12.95
CA ILE A 202 -2.37 -1.35 -13.64
C ILE A 202 -1.98 -1.84 -15.04
N GLU A 203 -1.20 -1.07 -15.80
CA GLU A 203 -0.76 -1.44 -17.14
C GLU A 203 0.17 -2.68 -17.11
N SER A 204 1.12 -2.71 -16.18
CA SER A 204 1.97 -3.88 -15.95
C SER A 204 1.15 -5.13 -15.62
N LEU A 205 0.15 -5.00 -14.75
CA LEU A 205 -0.75 -6.10 -14.40
C LEU A 205 -1.60 -6.57 -15.59
N LYS A 206 -2.08 -5.64 -16.43
CA LYS A 206 -2.81 -5.99 -17.67
C LYS A 206 -1.95 -6.81 -18.62
N ASN A 207 -0.68 -6.44 -18.81
CA ASN A 207 0.23 -7.17 -19.67
C ASN A 207 0.51 -8.59 -19.13
N LYS A 208 0.79 -8.71 -17.82
CA LYS A 208 0.96 -10.03 -17.18
C LYS A 208 -0.29 -10.91 -17.29
N ASN A 209 -1.48 -10.33 -17.15
CA ASN A 209 -2.73 -11.06 -17.35
C ASN A 209 -2.86 -11.57 -18.78
N LYS A 210 -2.52 -10.74 -19.79
CA LYS A 210 -2.53 -11.15 -21.20
C LYS A 210 -1.57 -12.31 -21.47
N GLU A 211 -0.32 -12.23 -20.99
CA GLU A 211 0.67 -13.31 -21.11
C GLU A 211 0.17 -14.61 -20.44
N THR A 212 -0.46 -14.47 -19.27
CA THR A 212 -1.03 -15.60 -18.53
C THR A 212 -2.21 -16.23 -19.29
N GLU A 213 -3.08 -15.43 -19.89
CA GLU A 213 -4.18 -15.92 -20.73
C GLU A 213 -3.69 -16.66 -21.97
N GLU A 214 -2.66 -16.15 -22.64
CA GLU A 214 -2.02 -16.81 -23.79
C GLU A 214 -1.41 -18.15 -23.38
N TYR A 215 -0.66 -18.19 -22.28
CA TYR A 215 -0.13 -19.44 -21.72
C TYR A 215 -1.22 -20.48 -21.43
N TYR A 216 -2.33 -20.07 -20.78
CA TYR A 216 -3.42 -21.00 -20.49
C TYR A 216 -4.12 -21.49 -21.76
N ARG A 217 -4.28 -20.64 -22.79
CA ARG A 217 -4.83 -21.05 -24.08
C ARG A 217 -3.95 -22.11 -24.74
N ASP A 218 -2.64 -21.94 -24.71
CA ASP A 218 -1.69 -22.91 -25.28
C ASP A 218 -1.72 -24.25 -24.55
N VAL A 219 -1.75 -24.22 -23.22
CA VAL A 219 -1.89 -25.44 -22.39
C VAL A 219 -3.21 -26.16 -22.69
N LEU A 220 -4.33 -25.43 -22.76
CA LEU A 220 -5.65 -26.00 -23.08
C LEU A 220 -5.67 -26.61 -24.49
N SER A 221 -5.10 -25.93 -25.47
CA SER A 221 -4.94 -26.44 -26.84
C SER A 221 -4.14 -27.74 -26.88
N GLY A 222 -3.05 -27.83 -26.11
CA GLY A 222 -2.27 -29.06 -25.96
C GLY A 222 -3.07 -30.22 -25.35
N ILE A 223 -3.88 -29.94 -24.32
CA ILE A 223 -4.77 -30.93 -23.69
C ILE A 223 -5.82 -31.41 -24.69
N TYR A 224 -6.49 -30.48 -25.38
CA TYR A 224 -7.54 -30.78 -26.36
C TYR A 224 -7.02 -31.70 -27.48
N LYS A 225 -5.85 -31.39 -28.04
CA LYS A 225 -5.19 -32.27 -29.02
C LYS A 225 -4.88 -33.66 -28.45
N LYS A 226 -4.37 -33.73 -27.22
CA LYS A 226 -4.01 -35.01 -26.57
C LYS A 226 -5.22 -35.92 -26.37
N PHE A 227 -6.38 -35.36 -26.05
CA PHE A 227 -7.62 -36.11 -25.85
C PHE A 227 -8.52 -36.17 -27.10
N ASN A 228 -8.08 -35.59 -28.21
CA ASN A 228 -8.84 -35.49 -29.46
C ASN A 228 -10.26 -34.91 -29.26
N VAL A 229 -10.33 -33.77 -28.58
CA VAL A 229 -11.56 -33.04 -28.26
C VAL A 229 -11.42 -31.57 -28.65
N ASP A 230 -12.52 -30.90 -28.98
CA ASP A 230 -12.48 -29.51 -29.49
C ASP A 230 -12.86 -28.47 -28.43
N SER A 231 -13.41 -28.91 -27.29
CA SER A 231 -13.90 -28.02 -26.26
C SER A 231 -13.70 -28.55 -24.84
N ARG A 232 -13.77 -27.62 -23.88
CA ARG A 232 -13.84 -27.96 -22.45
C ARG A 232 -15.01 -28.90 -22.13
N MET A 233 -16.14 -28.74 -22.82
CA MET A 233 -17.33 -29.55 -22.59
C MET A 233 -17.13 -30.98 -23.05
N ASP A 234 -16.46 -31.17 -24.19
CA ASP A 234 -16.10 -32.51 -24.68
C ASP A 234 -15.10 -33.17 -23.74
N LEU A 235 -14.09 -32.43 -23.26
CA LEU A 235 -13.14 -32.94 -22.26
C LEU A 235 -13.85 -33.38 -20.97
N MET A 236 -14.83 -32.60 -20.50
CA MET A 236 -15.65 -32.96 -19.33
C MET A 236 -16.53 -34.19 -19.58
N ARG A 237 -17.06 -34.36 -20.80
CA ARG A 237 -17.82 -35.56 -21.18
C ARG A 237 -16.92 -36.79 -21.16
N VAL A 238 -15.78 -36.75 -21.83
CA VAL A 238 -14.79 -37.85 -21.85
C VAL A 238 -14.33 -38.20 -20.44
N SER A 239 -14.09 -37.21 -19.59
CA SER A 239 -13.70 -37.43 -18.19
C SER A 239 -14.78 -38.18 -17.40
N ARG A 240 -16.06 -37.82 -17.56
CA ARG A 240 -17.19 -38.52 -16.93
C ARG A 240 -17.33 -39.95 -17.44
N GLU A 241 -17.30 -40.14 -18.75
CA GLU A 241 -17.38 -41.47 -19.37
C GLU A 241 -16.25 -42.39 -18.89
N TYR A 242 -15.03 -41.86 -18.78
CA TYR A 242 -13.90 -42.60 -18.21
C TYR A 242 -14.15 -43.03 -16.75
N LEU A 243 -14.68 -42.13 -15.92
CA LEU A 243 -14.99 -42.46 -14.52
C LEU A 243 -16.06 -43.54 -14.42
N GLU A 244 -17.13 -43.44 -15.20
CA GLU A 244 -18.19 -44.46 -15.25
C GLU A 244 -17.66 -45.81 -15.73
N LEU A 245 -16.83 -45.83 -16.78
CA LEU A 245 -16.21 -47.05 -17.29
C LEU A 245 -15.25 -47.66 -16.28
N LYS A 246 -14.49 -46.83 -15.55
CA LYS A 246 -13.60 -47.27 -14.47
C LYS A 246 -14.37 -47.86 -13.30
N GLU A 247 -15.54 -47.34 -12.97
CA GLU A 247 -16.42 -47.94 -11.95
C GLU A 247 -17.06 -49.24 -12.44
N LYS A 248 -17.52 -49.28 -13.69
CA LYS A 248 -18.11 -50.48 -14.30
C LYS A 248 -17.07 -51.60 -14.46
N SER A 249 -15.82 -51.29 -14.81
CA SER A 249 -14.75 -52.28 -14.97
C SER A 249 -14.28 -52.93 -13.67
N LYS A 250 -14.58 -52.35 -12.50
CA LYS A 250 -14.43 -53.03 -11.20
C LYS A 250 -15.39 -54.22 -11.04
N LYS A 251 -16.43 -54.32 -11.89
CA LYS A 251 -17.41 -55.42 -11.91
C LYS A 251 -17.22 -56.19 -13.21
N ASN A 252 -16.96 -57.50 -13.13
CA ASN A 252 -16.89 -58.31 -14.35
C ASN A 252 -18.30 -58.54 -14.93
N SER A 253 -18.37 -58.79 -16.24
CA SER A 253 -19.60 -58.88 -17.06
C SER A 253 -20.59 -59.99 -16.67
N ARG A 254 -20.24 -60.83 -15.69
CA ARG A 254 -21.10 -61.90 -15.14
C ARG A 254 -21.54 -61.64 -13.68
N GLY A 255 -21.18 -60.50 -13.09
CA GLY A 255 -21.38 -60.26 -11.65
C GLY A 255 -20.65 -61.27 -10.75
N ALA A 256 -19.72 -62.03 -11.31
CA ALA A 256 -19.07 -63.17 -10.68
C ALA A 256 -17.69 -62.78 -10.14
N GLY A 257 -17.68 -62.03 -9.04
CA GLY A 257 -16.48 -61.81 -8.22
C GLY A 257 -16.70 -62.39 -6.83
N ARG A 258 -15.65 -62.86 -6.16
CA ARG A 258 -15.74 -63.05 -4.71
C ARG A 258 -16.05 -61.69 -4.11
N LYS A 259 -17.20 -61.54 -3.43
CA LYS A 259 -17.50 -60.33 -2.66
C LYS A 259 -16.29 -60.05 -1.76
N PRO A 260 -15.77 -58.81 -1.74
CA PRO A 260 -14.67 -58.48 -0.85
C PRO A 260 -15.08 -58.81 0.58
N ARG A 261 -14.20 -59.51 1.28
CA ARG A 261 -14.48 -60.00 2.64
C ARG A 261 -14.62 -58.86 3.65
N PHE A 262 -13.98 -57.73 3.37
CA PHE A 262 -13.97 -56.53 4.19
C PHE A 262 -14.30 -55.30 3.35
N THR A 263 -15.08 -54.40 3.90
CA THR A 263 -15.34 -53.03 3.42
C THR A 263 -14.11 -52.14 3.65
N GLU A 264 -14.06 -50.96 3.02
CA GLU A 264 -12.95 -50.02 3.23
C GLU A 264 -12.94 -49.44 4.65
N GLU A 265 -14.10 -49.21 5.29
CA GLU A 265 -14.14 -48.86 6.72
C GLU A 265 -13.50 -49.95 7.59
N GLU A 266 -13.85 -51.22 7.38
CA GLU A 266 -13.27 -52.34 8.14
C GLU A 266 -11.77 -52.46 7.93
N LYS A 267 -11.29 -52.28 6.68
CA LYS A 267 -9.84 -52.26 6.40
C LYS A 267 -9.14 -51.11 7.14
N ASN A 268 -9.75 -49.94 7.21
CA ASN A 268 -9.19 -48.79 7.92
C ASN A 268 -9.14 -49.02 9.43
N ILE A 269 -10.16 -49.68 10.01
CA ILE A 269 -10.15 -50.11 11.41
C ILE A 269 -9.00 -51.09 11.66
N ILE A 270 -8.80 -52.09 10.78
CA ILE A 270 -7.68 -53.05 10.90
C ILE A 270 -6.32 -52.33 10.84
N ARG A 271 -6.15 -51.35 9.93
CA ARG A 271 -4.94 -50.54 9.81
C ARG A 271 -4.71 -49.67 11.05
N ALA A 272 -5.75 -49.09 11.63
CA ALA A 272 -5.68 -48.30 12.87
C ALA A 272 -5.26 -49.18 14.06
N GLN A 273 -5.89 -50.34 14.22
CA GLN A 273 -5.54 -51.30 15.27
C GLN A 273 -4.10 -51.84 15.12
N ARG A 274 -3.59 -51.95 13.89
CA ARG A 274 -2.17 -52.28 13.65
C ARG A 274 -1.25 -51.16 14.11
N LYS A 275 -1.60 -49.89 13.88
CA LYS A 275 -0.85 -48.73 14.37
C LYS A 275 -0.86 -48.64 15.90
N GLU A 276 -1.95 -49.07 16.53
CA GLU A 276 -2.09 -49.18 17.99
C GLU A 276 -1.31 -50.37 18.60
N GLY A 277 -0.61 -51.16 17.78
CA GLY A 277 0.33 -52.18 18.24
C GLY A 277 -0.17 -53.63 18.16
N LYS A 278 -1.41 -53.89 17.73
CA LYS A 278 -1.91 -55.26 17.57
C LYS A 278 -1.09 -56.02 16.53
N THR A 279 -0.78 -57.29 16.83
CA THR A 279 -0.04 -58.18 15.93
C THR A 279 -0.94 -58.67 14.79
N ILE A 280 -0.32 -59.09 13.67
CA ILE A 280 -1.06 -59.70 12.53
C ILE A 280 -1.87 -60.92 13.01
N LYS A 281 -1.36 -61.65 14.01
CA LYS A 281 -2.05 -62.80 14.62
C LYS A 281 -3.32 -62.41 15.35
N GLU A 282 -3.25 -61.39 16.19
CA GLU A 282 -4.41 -60.90 16.93
C GLU A 282 -5.46 -60.32 15.98
N LEU A 283 -5.04 -59.56 14.97
CA LEU A 283 -5.94 -59.02 13.95
C LEU A 283 -6.62 -60.13 13.14
N ALA A 284 -5.89 -61.19 12.78
CA ALA A 284 -6.42 -62.34 12.07
C ALA A 284 -7.49 -63.08 12.90
N THR A 285 -7.22 -63.28 14.21
CA THR A 285 -8.18 -63.90 15.13
C THR A 285 -9.41 -63.02 15.35
N LEU A 286 -9.23 -61.72 15.61
CA LEU A 286 -10.33 -60.76 15.84
C LEU A 286 -11.27 -60.65 14.65
N ASN A 287 -10.73 -60.72 13.43
CA ASN A 287 -11.50 -60.62 12.18
C ASN A 287 -11.83 -61.98 11.56
N ASN A 288 -11.55 -63.06 12.31
CA ASN A 288 -11.79 -64.47 11.93
C ASN A 288 -11.24 -64.84 10.54
N CYS A 289 -10.11 -64.28 10.12
CA CYS A 289 -9.54 -64.48 8.78
C CYS A 289 -8.11 -65.00 8.82
N SER A 290 -7.56 -65.40 7.66
CA SER A 290 -6.17 -65.87 7.61
C SER A 290 -5.17 -64.70 7.72
N PHE A 291 -3.97 -65.00 8.19
CA PHE A 291 -2.85 -64.05 8.27
C PHE A 291 -2.58 -63.36 6.92
N GLY A 292 -2.64 -64.13 5.82
CA GLY A 292 -2.40 -63.60 4.48
C GLY A 292 -3.42 -62.54 4.06
N VAL A 293 -4.67 -62.63 4.53
CA VAL A 293 -5.69 -61.61 4.25
C VAL A 293 -5.38 -60.31 5.00
N ILE A 294 -5.02 -60.39 6.29
CA ILE A 294 -4.59 -59.20 7.05
C ILE A 294 -3.33 -58.59 6.44
N HIS A 295 -2.33 -59.40 6.10
CA HIS A 295 -1.10 -58.92 5.47
C HIS A 295 -1.40 -58.18 4.16
N LYS A 296 -2.32 -58.70 3.35
CA LYS A 296 -2.74 -58.03 2.12
C LYS A 296 -3.41 -56.68 2.40
N ILE A 297 -4.28 -56.58 3.40
CA ILE A 297 -4.96 -55.31 3.77
C ILE A 297 -3.99 -54.23 4.27
N LEU A 298 -2.92 -54.65 4.96
CA LEU A 298 -1.92 -53.72 5.48
C LEU A 298 -0.95 -53.20 4.40
N HIS A 299 -0.84 -53.90 3.27
CA HIS A 299 0.15 -53.62 2.20
C HIS A 299 -0.46 -53.29 0.83
N GLU A 300 -1.78 -53.42 0.64
CA GLU A 300 -2.55 -52.74 -0.41
C GLU A 300 -2.69 -51.24 -0.08
#